data_AF-A0A2P4WVG3-F1
#
_entry.id   AF-A0A2P4WVG3-F1
#
_cell.length_a   1.000
_cell.length_b   1.000
_cell.length_c   1.000
_cell.angle_alpha   90.00
_cell.angle_beta   90.00
_cell.angle_gamma   90.00
#
_symmetry.space_group_name_H-M   'P 1'
#
loop_
_entity.id
_entity.type
_entity.pdbx_description
1 polymer ?
#
loop_
_entity_poly.entity_id
_entity_poly.type
_entity_poly.pdbx_seq_one_letter_code
_entity_poly.pdbx_strand_id
1 'polypeptide(L)'
;MWRSAAFLGMFGDPYLRGTPYEAGGDPQALIGALGGLAQLLQPQQEETDADPVTFALTVEQERVLQTTLLPQLAFCAQWAEKGAKVEDATQFQNFLAEWKAQLVQLQVGHPVLVPGGYVGNVNSHSIIYVVEKTSDAEYSFTVCNKGAGAEMYHPCKVEGGADKIRVQSCIQIGAIPATRFLDMAFWALLFSLWVRKPPSEYHR
;
A
#
# COMPACT_ATOMS: atom_id res chain seq x y z
N MET A 1 2.86 -8.29 -17.31
CA MET A 1 2.58 -8.25 -15.86
C MET A 1 3.24 -9.42 -15.12
N TRP A 2 2.90 -10.70 -15.38
CA TRP A 2 3.50 -11.89 -14.74
C TRP A 2 5.04 -12.03 -14.84
N ARG A 3 5.66 -11.31 -15.79
CA ARG A 3 7.12 -11.26 -15.98
C ARG A 3 7.80 -10.09 -15.25
N SER A 4 7.05 -9.23 -14.55
CA SER A 4 7.64 -8.12 -13.82
C SER A 4 8.18 -8.60 -12.47
N ALA A 5 9.37 -8.12 -12.11
CA ALA A 5 9.99 -8.43 -10.83
C ALA A 5 9.12 -7.97 -9.64
N ALA A 6 8.39 -6.86 -9.79
CA ALA A 6 7.46 -6.34 -8.79
C ALA A 6 6.26 -7.29 -8.56
N PHE A 7 5.74 -7.91 -9.62
CA PHE A 7 4.65 -8.88 -9.50
C PHE A 7 5.14 -10.16 -8.79
N LEU A 8 6.32 -10.67 -9.16
CA LEU A 8 6.93 -11.81 -8.48
C LEU A 8 7.20 -11.52 -7.01
N GLY A 9 7.75 -10.35 -6.67
CA GLY A 9 8.03 -9.96 -5.29
C GLY A 9 6.78 -9.78 -4.42
N MET A 10 5.65 -9.31 -4.96
CA MET A 10 4.42 -9.11 -4.16
C MET A 10 3.48 -10.33 -4.12
N PHE A 11 3.42 -11.13 -5.18
CA PHE A 11 2.46 -12.24 -5.30
C PHE A 11 3.12 -13.62 -5.34
N GLY A 12 4.44 -13.69 -5.54
CA GLY A 12 5.23 -14.92 -5.51
C GLY A 12 5.82 -15.26 -4.15
N ASP A 13 5.62 -14.41 -3.13
CA ASP A 13 6.24 -14.51 -1.80
C ASP A 13 6.17 -15.91 -1.13
N PRO A 14 5.05 -16.67 -1.19
CA PRO A 14 5.02 -18.04 -0.65
C PRO A 14 5.99 -19.02 -1.35
N TYR A 15 6.34 -18.76 -2.61
CA TYR A 15 7.19 -19.59 -3.46
C TYR A 15 8.63 -19.06 -3.59
N LEU A 16 8.88 -17.83 -3.12
CA LEU A 16 10.17 -17.15 -3.17
C LEU A 16 10.87 -17.12 -1.81
N ARG A 17 10.34 -17.81 -0.79
CA ARG A 17 10.93 -17.93 0.53
C ARG A 17 12.38 -18.42 0.47
N GLY A 18 13.27 -17.75 1.18
CA GLY A 18 14.70 -18.04 1.22
C GLY A 18 15.46 -17.61 -0.04
N THR A 19 14.84 -16.82 -0.93
CA THR A 19 15.52 -16.29 -2.12
C THR A 19 15.76 -14.79 -1.99
N PRO A 20 16.73 -14.21 -2.73
CA PRO A 20 16.93 -12.76 -2.79
C PRO A 20 15.71 -11.98 -3.29
N TYR A 21 14.69 -12.67 -3.82
CA TYR A 21 13.46 -12.09 -4.36
C TYR A 21 12.28 -12.09 -3.35
N GLU A 22 12.48 -12.61 -2.13
CA GLU A 22 11.54 -12.55 -1.01
C GLU A 22 11.32 -11.10 -0.51
N ALA A 23 12.16 -10.16 -0.93
CA ALA A 23 12.10 -8.75 -0.53
C ALA A 23 11.16 -7.91 -1.42
N GLY A 24 9.85 -8.19 -1.36
CA GLY A 24 8.80 -7.34 -1.97
C GLY A 24 8.56 -6.00 -1.24
N GLY A 25 9.35 -5.70 -0.21
CA GLY A 25 9.13 -4.57 0.70
C GLY A 25 9.83 -3.26 0.37
N ASP A 26 10.67 -3.24 -0.67
CA ASP A 26 11.34 -2.00 -1.07
C ASP A 26 10.35 -1.01 -1.72
N PRO A 27 10.43 0.30 -1.42
CA PRO A 27 9.61 1.32 -2.07
C PRO A 27 9.55 1.24 -3.60
N GLN A 28 10.65 0.85 -4.27
CA GLN A 28 10.64 0.72 -5.73
C GLN A 28 9.79 -0.46 -6.21
N ALA A 29 9.77 -1.56 -5.46
CA ALA A 29 8.93 -2.70 -5.76
C ALA A 29 7.45 -2.33 -5.65
N LEU A 30 7.08 -1.57 -4.61
CA LEU A 30 5.71 -1.08 -4.44
C LEU A 30 5.30 -0.12 -5.57
N ILE A 31 6.16 0.83 -5.96
CA ILE A 31 5.90 1.74 -7.08
C ILE A 31 5.65 0.95 -8.37
N GLY A 32 6.53 0.00 -8.69
CA GLY A 32 6.41 -0.84 -9.87
C GLY A 32 5.14 -1.69 -9.87
N ALA A 33 4.74 -2.20 -8.71
CA ALA A 33 3.52 -2.97 -8.56
C ALA A 33 2.25 -2.12 -8.73
N LEU A 34 2.17 -0.95 -8.08
CA LEU A 34 1.05 -0.03 -8.22
C LEU A 34 0.91 0.45 -9.67
N GLY A 35 2.02 0.79 -10.32
CA GLY A 35 2.04 1.15 -11.74
C GLY A 35 1.58 0.01 -12.65
N GLY A 36 2.07 -1.22 -12.40
CA GLY A 36 1.65 -2.41 -13.15
C GLY A 36 0.17 -2.75 -12.98
N LEU A 37 -0.38 -2.60 -11.76
CA LEU A 37 -1.81 -2.75 -11.50
C LEU A 37 -2.63 -1.67 -12.19
N ALA A 38 -2.20 -0.41 -12.13
CA ALA A 38 -2.89 0.68 -12.80
C ALA A 38 -2.93 0.46 -14.32
N GLN A 39 -1.82 0.04 -14.94
CA GLN A 39 -1.78 -0.29 -16.38
C GLN A 39 -2.67 -1.48 -16.74
N LEU A 40 -2.68 -2.53 -15.91
CA LEU A 40 -3.54 -3.69 -16.12
C LEU A 40 -5.04 -3.33 -16.07
N LEU A 41 -5.38 -2.42 -15.16
CA LEU A 41 -6.75 -1.98 -14.94
C LEU A 41 -7.17 -0.88 -15.91
N GLN A 42 -6.26 -0.33 -16.72
CA GLN A 42 -6.68 0.58 -17.79
C GLN A 42 -7.43 -0.22 -18.85
N PRO A 43 -8.61 0.26 -19.30
CA PRO A 43 -9.34 -0.39 -20.36
C PRO A 43 -8.44 -0.42 -21.60
N GLN A 44 -8.08 -1.62 -22.06
CA GLN A 44 -7.31 -1.78 -23.28
C GLN A 44 -8.16 -1.27 -24.45
N GLN A 45 -7.74 -0.17 -25.05
CA GLN A 45 -8.08 0.09 -26.44
C GLN A 45 -7.26 -0.90 -27.26
N GLU A 46 -7.86 -2.02 -27.69
CA GLU A 46 -7.96 -2.36 -29.11
C GLU A 46 -8.55 -3.76 -29.38
N GLU A 47 -9.30 -3.78 -30.47
CA GLU A 47 -9.66 -4.91 -31.30
C GLU A 47 -8.47 -5.87 -31.52
N THR A 48 -8.63 -7.16 -31.26
CA THR A 48 -8.47 -8.27 -32.23
C THR A 48 -8.34 -9.60 -31.50
N ASP A 49 -9.04 -10.57 -32.09
CA ASP A 49 -9.19 -11.97 -31.71
C ASP A 49 -9.88 -12.27 -30.36
N ALA A 50 -10.88 -13.14 -30.47
CA ALA A 50 -11.74 -13.57 -29.40
C ALA A 50 -10.92 -14.30 -28.31
N ASP A 51 -10.47 -13.54 -27.31
CA ASP A 51 -10.05 -14.12 -26.04
C ASP A 51 -11.28 -14.87 -25.46
N PRO A 52 -11.23 -16.21 -25.27
CA PRO A 52 -12.40 -17.01 -24.92
C PRO A 52 -12.99 -16.68 -23.54
N VAL A 53 -12.34 -15.79 -22.77
CA VAL A 53 -12.79 -15.37 -21.44
C VAL A 53 -12.72 -13.85 -21.32
N THR A 54 -13.76 -13.17 -21.82
CA THR A 54 -13.96 -11.73 -21.60
C THR A 54 -14.76 -11.51 -20.32
N PHE A 55 -14.10 -11.00 -19.28
CA PHE A 55 -14.78 -10.45 -18.11
C PHE A 55 -15.03 -8.96 -18.34
N ALA A 56 -16.09 -8.64 -19.08
CA ALA A 56 -16.49 -7.24 -19.27
C ALA A 56 -16.95 -6.66 -17.92
N LEU A 57 -16.41 -5.49 -17.56
CA LEU A 57 -16.87 -4.73 -16.41
C LEU A 57 -18.25 -4.14 -16.71
N THR A 58 -19.10 -4.03 -15.69
CA THR A 58 -20.33 -3.24 -15.82
C THR A 58 -19.99 -1.75 -15.89
N VAL A 59 -20.88 -0.93 -16.46
CA VAL A 59 -20.71 0.54 -16.50
C VAL A 59 -20.40 1.12 -15.11
N GLU A 60 -21.03 0.59 -14.07
CA GLU A 60 -20.77 1.02 -12.70
C GLU A 60 -19.39 0.60 -12.18
N GLN A 61 -18.95 -0.61 -12.52
CA GLN A 61 -17.60 -1.08 -12.18
C GLN A 61 -16.53 -0.27 -12.92
N GLU A 62 -16.72 0.03 -14.21
CA GLU A 62 -15.83 0.90 -14.98
C GLU A 62 -15.79 2.31 -14.38
N ARG A 63 -16.95 2.85 -14.00
CA ARG A 63 -17.02 4.16 -13.34
C ARG A 63 -16.20 4.14 -12.04
N VAL A 64 -16.43 3.19 -11.15
CA VAL A 64 -15.67 3.07 -9.88
C VAL A 64 -14.17 2.88 -10.15
N LEU A 65 -13.81 2.08 -11.15
CA LEU A 65 -12.43 1.86 -11.54
C LEU A 65 -11.74 3.17 -11.95
N GLN A 66 -12.39 3.96 -12.81
CA GLN A 66 -11.86 5.21 -13.35
C GLN A 66 -11.88 6.35 -12.34
N THR A 67 -12.96 6.50 -11.57
CA THR A 67 -13.14 7.65 -10.69
C THR A 67 -12.58 7.45 -9.29
N THR A 68 -12.29 6.21 -8.89
CA THR A 68 -11.88 5.89 -7.52
C THR A 68 -10.61 5.06 -7.48
N LEU A 69 -10.61 3.86 -8.06
CA LEU A 69 -9.50 2.92 -7.87
C LEU A 69 -8.20 3.41 -8.56
N LEU A 70 -8.26 3.77 -9.84
CA LEU A 70 -7.08 4.23 -10.58
C LEU A 70 -6.46 5.50 -9.96
N PRO A 71 -7.24 6.55 -9.61
CA PRO A 71 -6.72 7.72 -8.90
C PRO A 71 -6.07 7.38 -7.56
N GLN A 72 -6.64 6.46 -6.77
CA GLN A 72 -6.07 6.05 -5.50
C GLN A 72 -4.74 5.29 -5.67
N LEU A 73 -4.65 4.40 -6.65
CA LEU A 73 -3.40 3.70 -6.97
C LEU A 73 -2.32 4.69 -7.42
N ALA A 74 -2.68 5.65 -8.28
CA ALA A 74 -1.76 6.69 -8.74
C ALA A 74 -1.29 7.60 -7.59
N PHE A 75 -2.20 8.05 -6.73
CA PHE A 75 -1.87 8.83 -5.54
C PHE A 75 -0.91 8.07 -4.62
N CYS A 76 -1.20 6.80 -4.35
CA CYS A 76 -0.34 5.95 -3.52
C CYS A 76 1.06 5.77 -4.14
N ALA A 77 1.14 5.56 -5.46
CA ALA A 77 2.40 5.41 -6.18
C ALA A 77 3.22 6.71 -6.14
N GLN A 78 2.57 7.87 -6.31
CA GLN A 78 3.23 9.18 -6.22
C GLN A 78 3.85 9.40 -4.84
N TRP A 79 3.13 9.06 -3.77
CA TRP A 79 3.66 9.18 -2.40
C TRP A 79 4.78 8.19 -2.11
N ALA A 80 4.71 6.99 -2.70
CA ALA A 80 5.77 5.99 -2.61
C ALA A 80 7.05 6.50 -3.29
N GLU A 81 6.91 7.09 -4.48
CA GLU A 81 8.01 7.69 -5.22
C GLU A 81 8.62 8.89 -4.49
N LYS A 82 7.79 9.78 -3.94
CA LYS A 82 8.26 10.90 -3.11
C LYS A 82 9.05 10.39 -1.91
N GLY A 83 8.53 9.39 -1.19
CA GLY A 83 9.21 8.79 -0.05
C GLY A 83 10.55 8.17 -0.45
N ALA A 84 10.61 7.44 -1.57
CA ALA A 84 11.83 6.81 -2.03
C ALA A 84 12.97 7.78 -2.42
N LYS A 85 12.63 9.05 -2.68
CA LYS A 85 13.58 10.13 -3.01
C LYS A 85 14.09 10.90 -1.79
N VAL A 86 13.63 10.58 -0.59
CA VAL A 86 14.10 11.23 0.65
C VAL A 86 15.42 10.60 1.09
N GLU A 87 16.47 11.41 1.15
CA GLU A 87 17.83 10.98 1.47
C GLU A 87 18.32 11.54 2.82
N ASP A 88 17.77 12.67 3.26
CA ASP A 88 18.22 13.37 4.46
C ASP A 88 17.06 13.85 5.35
N ALA A 89 17.42 14.36 6.53
CA ALA A 89 16.45 14.82 7.53
C ALA A 89 15.64 16.05 7.07
N THR A 90 16.23 16.95 6.29
CA THR A 90 15.56 18.15 5.77
C THR A 90 14.51 17.77 4.75
N GLN A 91 14.86 16.89 3.81
CA GLN A 91 13.93 16.34 2.83
C GLN A 91 12.80 15.56 3.51
N PHE A 92 13.11 14.81 4.58
CA PHE A 92 12.08 14.10 5.35
C PHE A 92 11.11 15.05 6.05
N GLN A 93 11.60 16.17 6.60
CA GLN A 93 10.73 17.20 7.18
C GLN A 93 9.83 17.85 6.14
N ASN A 94 10.35 18.15 4.95
CA ASN A 94 9.56 18.69 3.83
C ASN A 94 8.49 17.70 3.37
N PHE A 95 8.85 16.42 3.24
CA PHE A 95 7.92 15.34 2.93
C PHE A 95 6.76 15.27 3.94
N LEU A 96 7.06 15.34 5.25
CA LEU A 96 6.04 15.35 6.30
C LEU A 96 5.16 16.61 6.28
N ALA A 97 5.74 17.77 5.97
CA ALA A 97 4.98 19.01 5.84
C ALA A 97 3.99 18.95 4.66
N GLU A 98 4.43 18.45 3.51
CA GLU A 98 3.55 18.19 2.36
C GLU A 98 2.49 17.15 2.69
N TRP A 99 2.85 16.08 3.40
CA TRP A 99 1.92 15.03 3.81
C TRP A 99 0.82 15.59 4.72
N LYS A 100 1.19 16.40 5.71
CA LYS A 100 0.22 17.09 6.58
C LYS A 100 -0.75 17.94 5.76
N ALA A 101 -0.25 18.67 4.78
CA ALA A 101 -1.09 19.49 3.92
C ALA A 101 -2.11 18.63 3.14
N GLN A 102 -1.72 17.43 2.68
CA GLN A 102 -2.67 16.49 2.05
C GLN A 102 -3.73 15.99 3.04
N LEU A 103 -3.32 15.58 4.25
CA LEU A 103 -4.26 15.05 5.25
C LEU A 103 -5.34 16.06 5.65
N VAL A 104 -4.99 17.35 5.70
CA VAL A 104 -5.94 18.44 5.98
C VAL A 104 -6.96 18.63 4.85
N GLN A 105 -6.55 18.37 3.60
CA GLN A 105 -7.38 18.52 2.41
C GLN A 105 -8.28 17.31 2.11
N LEU A 106 -8.18 16.23 2.88
CA LEU A 106 -9.03 15.06 2.69
C LEU A 106 -10.51 15.42 2.83
N GLN A 107 -11.29 14.94 1.87
CA GLN A 107 -12.74 15.08 1.88
C GLN A 107 -13.36 14.04 2.81
N VAL A 108 -14.41 14.43 3.51
CA VAL A 108 -15.14 13.50 4.39
C VAL A 108 -15.73 12.37 3.54
N GLY A 109 -15.59 11.13 4.01
CA GLY A 109 -16.13 9.93 3.33
C GLY A 109 -15.35 9.47 2.10
N HIS A 110 -14.19 10.06 1.81
CA HIS A 110 -13.36 9.72 0.65
C HIS A 110 -12.01 9.16 1.11
N PRO A 111 -11.86 7.83 1.21
CA PRO A 111 -10.62 7.22 1.66
C PRO A 111 -9.50 7.39 0.62
N VAL A 112 -8.26 7.42 1.11
CA VAL A 112 -7.05 7.42 0.30
C VAL A 112 -6.12 6.28 0.70
N LEU A 113 -5.44 5.72 -0.29
CA LEU A 113 -4.39 4.73 -0.09
C LEU A 113 -3.08 5.44 0.24
N VAL A 114 -2.40 4.96 1.27
CA VAL A 114 -1.13 5.52 1.74
C VAL A 114 -0.10 4.41 1.72
N PRO A 115 1.04 4.61 1.05
CA PRO A 115 2.09 3.61 1.02
C PRO A 115 2.86 3.60 2.34
N GLY A 116 3.39 2.45 2.70
CA GLY A 116 4.26 2.29 3.86
C GLY A 116 4.87 0.92 3.93
N GLY A 117 5.33 0.55 5.11
CA GLY A 117 6.05 -0.69 5.33
C GLY A 117 7.24 -0.51 6.24
N TYR A 118 8.24 -1.35 6.04
CA TYR A 118 9.55 -1.16 6.63
C TYR A 118 10.66 -1.70 5.73
N VAL A 119 11.85 -1.12 5.84
CA VAL A 119 13.09 -1.59 5.21
C VAL A 119 14.14 -1.80 6.31
N GLY A 120 14.41 -3.06 6.63
CA GLY A 120 15.48 -3.47 7.53
C GLY A 120 16.71 -3.99 6.77
N ASN A 121 17.76 -4.36 7.51
CA ASN A 121 19.00 -4.90 6.92
C ASN A 121 18.79 -6.28 6.27
N VAL A 122 17.90 -7.09 6.85
CA VAL A 122 17.70 -8.50 6.47
C VAL A 122 16.36 -8.74 5.80
N ASN A 123 15.35 -7.93 6.13
CA ASN A 123 14.01 -8.06 5.61
C ASN A 123 13.40 -6.69 5.31
N SER A 124 12.43 -6.68 4.39
CA SER A 124 11.59 -5.53 4.11
C SER A 124 10.17 -6.02 3.87
N HIS A 125 9.19 -5.18 4.14
CA HIS A 125 7.80 -5.51 3.83
C HIS A 125 7.01 -4.26 3.46
N SER A 126 6.19 -4.37 2.41
CA SER A 126 5.30 -3.28 1.96
C SER A 126 3.96 -3.40 2.66
N ILE A 127 3.45 -2.28 3.19
CA ILE A 127 2.15 -2.20 3.84
C ILE A 127 1.36 -1.08 3.17
N ILE A 128 0.07 -1.29 2.94
CA ILE A 128 -0.85 -0.24 2.51
C ILE A 128 -1.69 0.18 3.69
N TYR A 129 -1.80 1.50 3.91
CA TYR A 129 -2.77 2.05 4.83
C TYR A 129 -3.94 2.63 4.06
N VAL A 130 -5.13 2.59 4.65
CA VAL A 130 -6.30 3.33 4.18
C VAL A 130 -6.61 4.40 5.22
N VAL A 131 -6.59 5.65 4.77
CA VAL A 131 -6.90 6.80 5.61
C VAL A 131 -8.19 7.42 5.13
N GLU A 132 -9.10 7.70 6.05
CA GLU A 132 -10.35 8.36 5.74
C GLU A 132 -10.61 9.46 6.76
N LYS A 133 -10.98 10.65 6.27
CA LYS A 133 -11.60 11.66 7.13
C LYS A 133 -13.06 11.27 7.31
N THR A 134 -13.46 10.88 8.52
CA THR A 134 -14.82 10.39 8.79
C THR A 134 -15.76 11.52 9.23
N SER A 135 -15.21 12.61 9.75
CA SER A 135 -15.92 13.87 10.03
C SER A 135 -14.94 15.04 10.06
N ASP A 136 -15.39 16.27 10.29
CA ASP A 136 -14.48 17.41 10.46
C ASP A 136 -13.56 17.31 11.68
N ALA A 137 -13.91 16.46 12.65
CA ALA A 137 -13.14 16.27 13.88
C ALA A 137 -12.43 14.92 13.97
N GLU A 138 -12.69 13.99 13.03
CA GLU A 138 -12.28 12.59 13.18
C GLU A 138 -11.77 11.95 11.89
N TYR A 139 -10.88 10.99 12.08
CA TYR A 139 -10.30 10.16 11.03
C TYR A 139 -10.38 8.68 11.41
N SER A 140 -10.26 7.83 10.39
CA SER A 140 -9.97 6.41 10.53
C SER A 140 -8.62 6.07 9.89
N PHE A 141 -7.97 5.07 10.47
CA PHE A 141 -6.70 4.52 10.01
C PHE A 141 -6.82 3.00 9.92
N THR A 142 -6.74 2.48 8.71
CA THR A 142 -6.78 1.04 8.47
C THR A 142 -5.41 0.57 8.01
N VAL A 143 -4.88 -0.46 8.67
CA VAL A 143 -3.67 -1.15 8.25
C VAL A 143 -4.09 -2.35 7.41
N CYS A 144 -3.70 -2.38 6.14
CA CYS A 144 -3.85 -3.53 5.26
C CYS A 144 -2.50 -4.23 5.15
N ASN A 145 -2.34 -5.32 5.90
CA ASN A 145 -1.11 -6.10 5.92
C ASN A 145 -1.43 -7.59 5.80
N LYS A 146 -0.78 -8.23 4.83
CA LYS A 146 -0.77 -9.68 4.71
C LYS A 146 0.63 -10.10 4.30
N GLY A 147 1.31 -10.83 5.18
CA GLY A 147 2.61 -11.43 4.95
C GLY A 147 2.67 -12.83 5.54
N ALA A 148 3.81 -13.50 5.40
CA ALA A 148 4.04 -14.80 6.03
C ALA A 148 3.82 -14.71 7.56
N GLY A 149 3.10 -15.68 8.12
CA GLY A 149 2.79 -15.72 9.55
C GLY A 149 1.50 -14.99 9.93
N ALA A 150 0.79 -14.34 9.00
CA ALA A 150 -0.45 -13.63 9.30
C ALA A 150 -1.49 -14.52 10.04
N GLU A 151 -1.51 -15.80 9.75
CA GLU A 151 -2.31 -16.81 10.44
C GLU A 151 -1.99 -16.96 11.95
N MET A 152 -0.82 -16.53 12.41
CA MET A 152 -0.39 -16.64 13.80
C MET A 152 -0.81 -15.45 14.66
N TYR A 153 -0.97 -14.26 14.07
CA TYR A 153 -1.16 -13.01 14.81
C TYR A 153 -2.37 -12.19 14.39
N HIS A 154 -3.04 -12.53 13.28
CA HIS A 154 -4.34 -11.95 12.94
C HIS A 154 -5.49 -12.83 13.45
N PRO A 155 -6.66 -12.24 13.74
CA PRO A 155 -7.87 -13.00 13.97
C PRO A 155 -8.14 -13.97 12.80
N CYS A 156 -8.28 -15.24 13.14
CA CYS A 156 -8.53 -16.33 12.19
C CYS A 156 -9.89 -16.97 12.48
N LYS A 157 -10.61 -17.33 11.40
CA LYS A 157 -11.83 -18.13 11.50
C LYS A 157 -11.71 -19.39 10.66
N VAL A 158 -12.18 -20.49 11.22
CA VAL A 158 -12.40 -21.76 10.53
C VAL A 158 -13.91 -22.00 10.55
N GLU A 159 -14.57 -21.81 9.41
CA GLU A 159 -16.02 -22.02 9.28
C GLU A 159 -16.31 -23.46 8.82
N GLY A 160 -17.22 -24.15 9.52
CA GLY A 160 -17.99 -25.27 8.97
C GLY A 160 -17.20 -26.47 8.42
N GLY A 161 -16.08 -26.86 9.03
CA GLY A 161 -15.30 -28.03 8.57
C GLY A 161 -14.53 -27.80 7.26
N ALA A 162 -14.38 -26.56 6.81
CA ALA A 162 -13.56 -26.24 5.65
C ALA A 162 -12.06 -26.29 5.98
N ASP A 163 -11.25 -26.86 5.08
CA ASP A 163 -9.78 -26.94 5.16
C ASP A 163 -9.06 -25.58 4.99
N LYS A 164 -9.80 -24.46 4.93
CA LYS A 164 -9.25 -23.13 4.62
C LYS A 164 -9.40 -22.16 5.79
N ILE A 165 -8.28 -21.81 6.40
CA ILE A 165 -8.17 -20.74 7.39
C ILE A 165 -8.40 -19.39 6.68
N ARG A 166 -9.39 -18.62 7.14
CA ARG A 166 -9.60 -17.23 6.70
C ARG A 166 -8.95 -16.30 7.72
N VAL A 167 -8.08 -15.42 7.23
CA VAL A 167 -7.30 -14.47 8.04
C VAL A 167 -7.81 -13.06 7.79
N GLN A 168 -8.07 -12.29 8.85
CA GLN A 168 -8.44 -10.89 8.74
C GLN A 168 -7.20 -10.02 8.46
N SER A 169 -6.91 -9.73 7.19
CA SER A 169 -5.71 -8.98 6.75
C SER A 169 -5.74 -7.47 7.05
N CYS A 170 -6.84 -6.95 7.58
CA CYS A 170 -7.00 -5.52 7.80
C CYS A 170 -7.54 -5.23 9.21
N ILE A 171 -6.96 -4.25 9.88
CA ILE A 171 -7.42 -3.75 11.17
C ILE A 171 -7.60 -2.24 11.06
N GLN A 172 -8.78 -1.76 11.48
CA GLN A 172 -9.13 -0.35 11.46
C GLN A 172 -9.20 0.20 12.88
N ILE A 173 -8.56 1.35 13.07
CA ILE A 173 -8.74 2.22 14.24
C ILE A 173 -9.60 3.40 13.78
N GLY A 174 -10.82 3.49 14.31
CA GLY A 174 -11.75 4.58 14.02
C GLY A 174 -11.76 5.66 15.11
N ALA A 175 -12.56 6.71 14.88
CA ALA A 175 -12.79 7.81 15.84
C ALA A 175 -11.49 8.45 16.36
N ILE A 176 -10.48 8.59 15.49
CA ILE A 176 -9.21 9.21 15.86
C ILE A 176 -9.41 10.73 15.80
N PRO A 177 -9.23 11.48 16.91
CA PRO A 177 -9.38 12.93 16.89
C PRO A 177 -8.39 13.58 15.91
N ALA A 178 -8.85 14.58 15.17
CA ALA A 178 -8.05 15.31 14.18
C ALA A 178 -6.74 15.86 14.78
N THR A 179 -6.77 16.31 16.03
CA THR A 179 -5.58 16.81 16.74
C THR A 179 -4.50 15.74 16.93
N ARG A 180 -4.88 14.47 17.07
CA ARG A 180 -3.94 13.34 17.14
C ARG A 180 -3.56 12.83 15.76
N PHE A 181 -4.51 12.77 14.84
CA PHE A 181 -4.27 12.23 13.51
C PHE A 181 -3.36 13.13 12.66
N LEU A 182 -3.46 14.45 12.86
CA LEU A 182 -2.63 15.46 12.20
C LEU A 182 -1.34 15.79 12.97
N ASP A 183 -1.04 15.05 14.04
CA ASP A 183 0.25 15.10 14.71
C ASP A 183 1.30 14.37 13.87
N MET A 184 2.32 15.11 13.44
CA MET A 184 3.37 14.56 12.59
C MET A 184 4.32 13.62 13.32
N ALA A 185 4.30 13.54 14.66
CA ALA A 185 5.09 12.55 15.39
C ALA A 185 4.68 11.11 15.02
N PHE A 186 3.38 10.86 14.87
CA PHE A 186 2.86 9.56 14.44
C PHE A 186 3.33 9.22 13.01
N TRP A 187 3.14 10.15 12.08
CA TRP A 187 3.52 9.96 10.67
C TRP A 187 5.02 9.88 10.47
N ALA A 188 5.80 10.65 11.22
CA ALA A 188 7.25 10.59 11.22
C ALA A 188 7.72 9.19 11.64
N LEU A 189 7.17 8.62 12.71
CA LEU A 189 7.49 7.26 13.12
C LEU A 189 7.14 6.28 11.99
N LEU A 190 5.92 6.35 11.46
CA LEU A 190 5.42 5.42 10.45
C LEU A 190 6.26 5.44 9.17
N PHE A 191 6.54 6.62 8.63
CA PHE A 191 7.34 6.75 7.42
C PHE A 191 8.82 6.50 7.67
N SER A 192 9.35 6.76 8.87
CA SER A 192 10.77 6.53 9.16
C SER A 192 11.20 5.07 8.99
N LEU A 193 10.28 4.12 9.19
CA LEU A 193 10.55 2.70 9.04
C LEU A 193 10.80 2.29 7.59
N TRP A 194 10.28 3.06 6.63
CA TRP A 194 10.22 2.70 5.22
C TRP A 194 11.01 3.64 4.32
N VAL A 195 10.96 4.94 4.63
CA VAL A 195 11.59 6.01 3.86
C VAL A 195 13.09 6.12 4.16
N ARG A 196 13.52 5.81 5.40
CA ARG A 196 14.93 5.85 5.75
C ARG A 196 15.58 4.52 5.42
N LYS A 197 16.58 4.55 4.54
CA LYS A 197 17.44 3.38 4.33
C LYS A 197 18.30 3.17 5.58
N PRO A 198 18.38 1.94 6.11
CA PRO A 198 19.33 1.64 7.15
C PRO A 198 20.76 1.97 6.67
N PRO A 199 21.64 2.49 7.54
CA PRO A 199 23.04 2.66 7.19
C PRO A 199 23.65 1.31 6.78
N SER A 200 24.38 1.29 5.66
CA SER A 200 25.03 0.07 5.18
C SER A 200 26.05 -0.42 6.22
N GLU A 201 26.18 -1.73 6.37
CA GLU A 201 27.16 -2.35 7.28
C GLU A 201 28.62 -2.02 6.93
N TYR A 202 28.87 -1.42 5.75
CA TYR A 202 30.18 -1.04 5.22
C TYR A 202 30.65 0.37 5.63
N HIS A 203 29.91 1.09 6.49
CA HIS A 203 30.30 2.41 6.99
C HIS A 203 30.70 2.41 8.48
N ARG A 204 31.38 1.36 8.96
CA ARG A 204 32.10 1.37 10.25
C ARG A 204 33.60 1.44 10.06
#